data_AF-A0A0A5GFQ0-F1
#
_entry.id   AF-A0A0A5GFQ0-F1
#
_cell.length_a   1.000
_cell.length_b   1.000
_cell.length_c   1.000
_cell.angle_alpha   90.00
_cell.angle_beta   90.00
_cell.angle_gamma   90.00
#
_symmetry.space_group_name_H-M   'P 1'
#
loop_
_entity.id
_entity.type
_entity.pdbx_description
1 polymer ?
#
loop_
_entity_poly.entity_id
_entity_poly.type
_entity_poly.pdbx_seq_one_letter_code
_entity_poly.pdbx_strand_id
1 'polypeptide(L)'
;MEAHSEELTKILHEFVDLSESYILTLPEISAKDGGYEEFCNFAFTKGTKTLKSSNVLLTNALLQDVVTLSRSIFENYLSSRYLQDHPEDSHQFIQTPIGVAFHYYLVEEERVVDREGKIVGKVVPPHLLRNGKDKRYFYSFYNFLCKYSHCNFSTLDDYVHGNHFTLTKQSHPLFIQLILLFCFTKLYEVTLFREPHKEVSQAYTSILETSLKVQQTLLKQFEIGCSKVSSPFLIFQTKEMKRMLKAMRKSLSEPLSDMNKDFLHELEEHQ
;
A
#
# COMPACT_ATOMS: atom_id res chain seq x y z
N MET A 1 0.35 -14.63 -19.10
CA MET A 1 -0.16 -14.37 -17.72
C MET A 1 0.74 -15.02 -16.69
N GLU A 2 1.14 -16.28 -16.86
CA GLU A 2 2.06 -16.99 -15.96
C GLU A 2 3.43 -16.31 -15.83
N ALA A 3 4.06 -15.92 -16.95
CA ALA A 3 5.32 -15.17 -16.94
C ALA A 3 5.29 -13.87 -16.11
N HIS A 4 4.16 -13.13 -16.14
CA HIS A 4 4.01 -11.92 -15.32
C HIS A 4 3.83 -12.26 -13.83
N SER A 5 3.19 -13.37 -13.49
CA SER A 5 3.07 -13.82 -12.10
C SER A 5 4.44 -14.20 -11.52
N GLU A 6 5.26 -14.90 -12.28
CA GLU A 6 6.64 -15.24 -11.90
C GLU A 6 7.48 -13.98 -11.70
N GLU A 7 7.39 -13.03 -12.64
CA GLU A 7 8.08 -11.74 -12.56
C GLU A 7 7.67 -10.93 -11.33
N LEU A 8 6.37 -10.82 -11.03
CA LEU A 8 5.90 -10.16 -9.81
C LEU A 8 6.41 -10.86 -8.54
N THR A 9 6.39 -12.19 -8.52
CA THR A 9 6.86 -12.98 -7.37
C THR A 9 8.35 -12.74 -7.12
N LYS A 10 9.15 -12.71 -8.18
CA LYS A 10 10.58 -12.38 -8.09
C LYS A 10 10.79 -10.99 -7.50
N ILE A 11 10.08 -9.98 -8.00
CA ILE A 11 10.19 -8.61 -7.49
C ILE A 11 9.82 -8.52 -6.00
N LEU A 12 8.75 -9.20 -5.59
CA LEU A 12 8.31 -9.22 -4.18
C LEU A 12 9.35 -9.88 -3.26
N HIS A 13 10.05 -10.92 -3.71
CA HIS A 13 11.16 -11.51 -2.95
C HIS A 13 12.36 -10.57 -2.85
N GLU A 14 12.78 -9.96 -3.96
CA GLU A 14 13.90 -8.99 -3.94
C GLU A 14 13.59 -7.79 -3.04
N PHE A 15 12.33 -7.32 -3.03
CA PHE A 15 11.91 -6.28 -2.10
C PHE A 15 12.03 -6.70 -0.63
N VAL A 16 11.72 -7.96 -0.29
CA VAL A 16 11.94 -8.46 1.07
C VAL A 16 13.41 -8.43 1.43
N ASP A 17 14.27 -9.04 0.61
CA ASP A 17 15.70 -9.21 0.93
C ASP A 17 16.42 -7.86 1.11
N LEU A 18 16.14 -6.91 0.22
CA LEU A 18 16.69 -5.56 0.31
C LEU A 18 16.14 -4.80 1.51
N SER A 19 14.84 -4.92 1.78
CA SER A 19 14.22 -4.24 2.92
C SER A 19 14.76 -4.77 4.25
N GLU A 20 15.01 -6.07 4.37
CA GLU A 20 15.63 -6.66 5.56
C GLU A 20 17.06 -6.16 5.76
N SER A 21 17.84 -6.13 4.68
CA SER A 21 19.21 -5.60 4.70
C SER A 21 19.23 -4.15 5.19
N TYR A 22 18.32 -3.30 4.70
CA TYR A 22 18.17 -1.93 5.18
C TYR A 22 17.78 -1.86 6.66
N ILE A 23 16.77 -2.61 7.09
CA ILE A 23 16.27 -2.58 8.47
C ILE A 23 17.38 -2.94 9.48
N LEU A 24 18.28 -3.85 9.13
CA LEU A 24 19.42 -4.23 9.97
C LEU A 24 20.47 -3.12 10.12
N THR A 25 20.47 -2.10 9.26
CA THR A 25 21.36 -0.94 9.35
C THR A 25 20.79 0.21 10.16
N LEU A 26 19.50 0.13 10.54
CA LEU A 26 18.85 1.19 11.30
C LEU A 26 19.44 1.30 12.72
N PRO A 27 19.59 2.52 13.26
CA PRO A 27 20.06 2.72 14.62
C PRO A 27 19.08 2.17 15.65
N GLU A 28 19.57 1.89 16.86
CA GLU A 28 18.71 1.54 17.99
C GLU A 28 17.74 2.68 18.32
N ILE A 29 16.45 2.35 18.47
CA ILE A 29 15.40 3.34 18.71
C ILE A 29 15.18 3.53 20.21
N SER A 30 15.23 4.79 20.66
CA SER A 30 14.70 5.24 21.94
C SER A 30 13.23 5.64 21.75
N ALA A 31 12.30 4.99 22.47
CA ALA A 31 10.87 5.33 22.42
C ALA A 31 10.55 6.76 22.91
N LYS A 32 11.54 7.50 23.45
CA LYS A 32 11.36 8.83 24.02
C LYS A 32 11.46 9.96 23.00
N ASP A 33 12.08 9.73 21.84
CA ASP A 33 12.45 10.79 20.89
C ASP A 33 11.55 10.83 19.63
N GLY A 34 10.45 10.06 19.64
CA GLY A 34 9.60 9.74 18.48
C GLY A 34 9.29 10.90 17.54
N GLY A 35 10.01 10.93 16.43
CA GLY A 35 9.85 11.84 15.31
C GLY A 35 9.32 11.15 14.06
N TYR A 36 9.26 11.93 12.99
CA TYR A 36 8.78 11.47 11.68
C TYR A 36 9.64 10.34 11.10
N GLU A 37 10.96 10.40 11.27
CA GLU A 37 11.89 9.38 10.75
C GLU A 37 11.67 8.03 11.44
N GLU A 38 11.53 8.01 12.77
CA GLU A 38 11.21 6.81 13.54
C GLU A 38 9.87 6.22 13.11
N PHE A 39 8.86 7.06 12.88
CA PHE A 39 7.59 6.58 12.36
C PHE A 39 7.74 5.94 10.98
N CYS A 40 8.49 6.54 10.06
CA CYS A 40 8.69 5.99 8.73
C CYS A 40 9.46 4.67 8.77
N ASN A 41 10.47 4.56 9.63
CA ASN A 41 11.22 3.33 9.86
C ASN A 41 10.33 2.23 10.47
N PHE A 42 9.47 2.58 11.42
CA PHE A 42 8.47 1.67 11.98
C PHE A 42 7.46 1.22 10.90
N ALA A 43 6.90 2.15 10.14
CA ALA A 43 5.92 1.89 9.09
C ALA A 43 6.51 0.99 7.99
N PHE A 44 7.76 1.22 7.61
CA PHE A 44 8.52 0.39 6.67
C PHE A 44 8.79 -0.99 7.24
N THR A 45 9.33 -1.08 8.46
CA THR A 45 9.59 -2.37 9.14
C THR A 45 8.33 -3.22 9.26
N LYS A 46 7.22 -2.61 9.69
CA LYS A 46 5.91 -3.26 9.76
C LYS A 46 5.44 -3.68 8.36
N GLY A 47 5.57 -2.79 7.37
CA GLY A 47 5.23 -3.08 5.98
C GLY A 47 6.00 -4.26 5.40
N THR A 48 7.31 -4.36 5.67
CA THR A 48 8.18 -5.46 5.25
C THR A 48 7.79 -6.77 5.92
N LYS A 49 7.48 -6.77 7.22
CA LYS A 49 6.93 -7.96 7.90
C LYS A 49 5.59 -8.40 7.29
N THR A 50 4.72 -7.45 6.95
CA THR A 50 3.46 -7.74 6.27
C THR A 50 3.69 -8.31 4.87
N LEU A 51 4.64 -7.75 4.09
CA LEU A 51 5.02 -8.28 2.78
C LEU A 51 5.53 -9.73 2.89
N LYS A 52 6.41 -10.03 3.85
CA LYS A 52 6.88 -11.39 4.12
C LYS A 52 5.73 -12.35 4.38
N SER A 53 4.78 -11.94 5.23
CA SER A 53 3.58 -12.73 5.54
C SER A 53 2.74 -12.95 4.28
N SER A 54 2.55 -11.91 3.46
CA SER A 54 1.84 -12.01 2.18
C SER A 54 2.53 -12.95 1.20
N ASN A 55 3.86 -13.02 1.13
CA ASN A 55 4.57 -13.97 0.27
C ASN A 55 4.29 -15.43 0.66
N VAL A 56 4.23 -15.72 1.97
CA VAL A 56 3.81 -17.04 2.47
C VAL A 56 2.36 -17.35 2.04
N LEU A 57 1.45 -16.39 2.19
CA LEU A 57 0.05 -16.56 1.78
C LEU A 57 -0.10 -16.77 0.26
N LEU A 58 0.64 -16.01 -0.55
CA LEU A 58 0.69 -16.19 -2.01
C LEU A 58 1.14 -17.61 -2.38
N THR A 59 2.17 -18.13 -1.71
CA THR A 59 2.69 -19.49 -1.93
C THR A 59 1.65 -20.57 -1.59
N ASN A 60 0.77 -20.28 -0.62
CA ASN A 60 -0.31 -21.17 -0.18
C ASN A 60 -1.66 -20.87 -0.88
N ALA A 61 -1.67 -20.01 -1.90
CA ALA A 61 -2.87 -19.60 -2.63
C ALA A 61 -3.98 -18.97 -1.76
N LEU A 62 -3.62 -18.35 -0.64
CA LEU A 62 -4.53 -17.65 0.29
C LEU A 62 -4.70 -16.19 -0.14
N LEU A 63 -5.28 -15.98 -1.32
CA LEU A 63 -5.20 -14.71 -2.04
C LEU A 63 -6.01 -13.57 -1.38
N GLN A 64 -7.19 -13.86 -0.82
CA GLN A 64 -8.03 -12.82 -0.20
C GLN A 64 -7.36 -12.25 1.07
N ASP A 65 -6.64 -13.08 1.81
CA ASP A 65 -5.88 -12.64 2.98
C ASP A 65 -4.70 -11.73 2.58
N VAL A 66 -4.10 -11.94 1.40
CA VAL A 66 -3.11 -11.02 0.84
C VAL A 66 -3.71 -9.64 0.57
N VAL A 67 -4.97 -9.55 0.11
CA VAL A 67 -5.65 -8.26 -0.08
C VAL A 67 -5.89 -7.58 1.27
N THR A 68 -6.31 -8.35 2.27
CA THR A 68 -6.48 -7.86 3.65
C THR A 68 -5.18 -7.30 4.21
N LEU A 69 -4.06 -8.00 4.03
CA LEU A 69 -2.75 -7.52 4.47
C LEU A 69 -2.24 -6.32 3.67
N SER A 70 -2.53 -6.25 2.37
CA SER A 70 -2.16 -5.13 1.50
C SER A 70 -2.74 -3.80 2.00
N ARG A 71 -3.92 -3.82 2.65
CA ARG A 71 -4.49 -2.64 3.33
C ARG A 71 -3.55 -2.07 4.39
N SER A 72 -2.95 -2.91 5.23
CA SER A 72 -2.03 -2.43 6.26
C SER A 72 -0.79 -1.77 5.66
N ILE A 73 -0.28 -2.26 4.53
CA ILE A 73 0.86 -1.65 3.84
C ILE A 73 0.44 -0.29 3.25
N PHE A 74 -0.75 -0.21 2.67
CA PHE A 74 -1.28 1.03 2.11
C PHE A 74 -1.51 2.12 3.17
N GLU A 75 -2.01 1.76 4.36
CA GLU A 75 -2.21 2.70 5.47
C GLU A 75 -0.88 3.20 6.06
N ASN A 76 0.13 2.33 6.14
CA ASN A 76 1.50 2.72 6.49
C ASN A 76 2.03 3.73 5.47
N TYR A 77 1.87 3.44 4.16
CA TYR A 77 2.24 4.37 3.08
C TYR A 77 1.56 5.74 3.23
N LEU A 78 0.24 5.78 3.40
CA LEU A 78 -0.51 7.04 3.51
C LEU A 78 -0.02 7.88 4.68
N SER A 79 0.25 7.25 5.83
CA SER A 79 0.73 7.92 7.03
C SER A 79 2.15 8.48 6.81
N SER A 80 3.06 7.66 6.26
CA SER A 80 4.44 8.08 5.95
C SER A 80 4.52 9.16 4.87
N ARG A 81 3.59 9.16 3.91
CA ARG A 81 3.48 10.20 2.90
C ARG A 81 2.91 11.49 3.48
N TYR A 82 1.88 11.39 4.32
CA TYR A 82 1.31 12.57 5.00
C TYR A 82 2.34 13.29 5.87
N LEU A 83 3.06 12.54 6.71
CA LEU A 83 4.06 13.10 7.62
C LEU A 83 5.30 13.66 6.91
N GLN A 84 5.53 13.31 5.64
CA GLN A 84 6.57 13.95 4.83
C GLN A 84 6.31 15.45 4.68
N ASP A 85 5.05 15.83 4.57
CA ASP A 85 4.62 17.22 4.42
C ASP A 85 4.24 17.87 5.76
N HIS A 86 4.09 17.07 6.82
CA HIS A 86 3.65 17.48 8.16
C HIS A 86 4.46 16.76 9.26
N PRO A 87 5.79 16.88 9.30
CA PRO A 87 6.62 16.12 10.25
C PRO A 87 6.31 16.44 11.73
N GLU A 88 5.80 17.63 12.01
CA GLU A 88 5.36 18.09 13.34
C GLU A 88 4.15 17.29 13.87
N ASP A 89 3.37 16.66 12.99
CA ASP A 89 2.22 15.85 13.37
C ASP A 89 2.63 14.45 13.87
N SER A 90 3.91 14.08 13.86
CA SER A 90 4.40 12.73 14.23
C SER A 90 3.90 12.23 15.60
N HIS A 91 3.78 13.14 16.57
CA HIS A 91 3.19 12.86 17.89
C HIS A 91 1.81 12.20 17.79
N GLN A 92 0.96 12.64 16.84
CA GLN A 92 -0.39 12.11 16.63
C GLN A 92 -0.40 10.66 16.16
N PHE A 93 0.71 10.19 15.57
CA PHE A 93 0.84 8.83 15.03
C PHE A 93 1.67 7.90 15.91
N ILE A 94 2.44 8.44 16.85
CA ILE A 94 3.30 7.68 17.77
C ILE A 94 2.75 7.73 19.19
N GLN A 95 2.78 8.91 19.83
CA GLN A 95 2.50 9.06 21.25
C GLN A 95 1.00 8.99 21.54
N THR A 96 0.17 9.62 20.71
CA THR A 96 -1.29 9.60 20.88
C THR A 96 -1.85 8.17 20.84
N PRO A 97 -1.53 7.31 19.85
CA PRO A 97 -2.05 5.94 19.80
C PRO A 97 -1.54 5.07 20.97
N ILE A 98 -0.29 5.25 21.40
CA ILE A 98 0.25 4.58 22.60
C ILE A 98 -0.57 4.97 23.83
N GLY A 99 -0.78 6.27 24.04
CA GLY A 99 -1.56 6.76 25.18
C GLY A 99 -3.00 6.24 25.18
N VAL A 100 -3.66 6.18 24.01
CA VAL A 100 -5.00 5.58 23.89
C VAL A 100 -4.98 4.08 24.20
N ALA A 101 -4.01 3.33 23.65
CA ALA A 101 -3.90 1.89 23.84
C ALA A 101 -3.72 1.49 25.31
N PHE A 102 -2.96 2.28 26.07
CA PHE A 102 -2.76 2.08 27.51
C PHE A 102 -3.79 2.81 28.38
N HIS A 103 -4.83 3.36 27.77
CA HIS A 103 -5.90 4.13 28.42
C HIS A 103 -5.35 5.32 29.22
N TYR A 104 -4.18 5.81 28.89
CA TYR A 104 -3.66 7.06 29.43
C TYR A 104 -4.44 8.26 28.88
N TYR A 105 -4.87 8.17 27.61
CA TYR A 105 -5.76 9.12 26.95
C TYR A 105 -7.13 8.50 26.64
N LEU A 106 -8.14 9.36 26.54
CA LEU A 106 -9.51 8.99 26.16
C LEU A 106 -9.83 9.52 24.76
N VAL A 107 -10.65 8.78 24.02
CA VAL A 107 -11.16 9.21 22.71
C VAL A 107 -12.57 9.74 22.91
N GLU A 108 -12.77 11.01 22.57
CA GLU A 108 -14.07 11.70 22.60
C GLU A 108 -14.38 12.19 21.19
N GLU A 109 -15.33 11.53 20.52
CA GLU A 109 -15.63 11.74 19.10
C GLU A 109 -14.35 11.61 18.23
N GLU A 110 -13.88 12.72 17.66
CA GLU A 110 -12.66 12.79 16.82
C GLU A 110 -11.44 13.34 17.59
N ARG A 111 -11.58 13.62 18.90
CA ARG A 111 -10.54 14.22 19.73
C ARG A 111 -9.95 13.19 20.66
N VAL A 112 -8.68 13.38 20.99
CA VAL A 112 -8.00 12.62 22.04
C VAL A 112 -7.69 13.57 23.19
N VAL A 113 -8.16 13.23 24.38
CA VAL A 113 -8.03 14.06 25.59
C VAL A 113 -7.25 13.33 26.67
N ASP A 114 -6.54 14.08 27.51
CA ASP A 114 -5.94 13.57 28.74
C ASP A 114 -6.99 13.38 29.85
N ARG A 115 -6.52 12.96 31.04
CA ARG A 115 -7.40 12.66 32.18
C ARG A 115 -8.00 13.93 32.79
N GLU A 116 -7.41 15.08 32.50
CA GLU A 116 -7.86 16.41 32.91
C GLU A 116 -8.80 17.06 31.87
N GLY A 117 -9.04 16.40 30.73
CA GLY A 117 -9.94 16.87 29.66
C GLY A 117 -9.28 17.82 28.65
N LYS A 118 -7.95 17.98 28.67
CA LYS A 118 -7.22 18.77 27.69
C LYS A 118 -7.00 17.96 26.42
N ILE A 119 -7.21 18.59 25.27
CA ILE A 119 -6.96 17.97 23.96
C ILE A 119 -5.45 17.77 23.77
N VAL A 120 -5.05 16.52 23.57
CA VAL A 120 -3.66 16.09 23.31
C VAL A 120 -3.48 15.53 21.90
N GLY A 121 -4.56 15.38 21.14
CA GLY A 121 -4.50 14.91 19.76
C GLY A 121 -5.87 14.78 19.12
N LYS A 122 -5.89 14.18 17.93
CA LYS A 122 -7.10 13.87 17.16
C LYS A 122 -6.97 12.48 16.55
N VAL A 123 -8.09 11.80 16.34
CA VAL A 123 -8.12 10.59 15.53
C VAL A 123 -8.03 11.02 14.07
N VAL A 124 -6.96 10.62 13.37
CA VAL A 124 -6.78 10.98 11.96
C VAL A 124 -7.25 9.83 11.06
N PRO A 125 -8.45 9.92 10.45
CA PRO A 125 -8.91 8.87 9.56
C PRO A 125 -8.09 8.82 8.26
N PRO A 126 -7.91 7.63 7.65
CA PRO A 126 -7.06 7.44 6.46
C PRO A 126 -7.40 8.36 5.28
N HIS A 127 -8.66 8.76 5.15
CA HIS A 127 -9.10 9.64 4.08
C HIS A 127 -8.49 11.04 4.18
N LEU A 128 -8.10 11.51 5.35
CA LEU A 128 -7.41 12.80 5.51
C LEU A 128 -5.93 12.74 5.16
N LEU A 129 -5.33 11.54 5.14
CA LEU A 129 -3.91 11.31 4.88
C LEU A 129 -3.55 11.32 3.39
N ARG A 130 -4.55 11.25 2.49
CA ARG A 130 -4.32 11.20 1.04
C ARG A 130 -3.68 12.50 0.54
N ASN A 131 -2.55 12.38 -0.17
CA ASN A 131 -1.94 13.52 -0.84
C ASN A 131 -1.74 13.31 -2.35
N GLY A 132 -1.36 14.36 -3.08
CA GLY A 132 -0.96 14.27 -4.48
C GLY A 132 -1.97 13.56 -5.39
N LYS A 133 -1.48 12.63 -6.21
CA LYS A 133 -2.32 11.84 -7.13
C LYS A 133 -3.10 10.74 -6.41
N ASP A 134 -2.81 10.44 -5.15
CA ASP A 134 -3.56 9.43 -4.36
C ASP A 134 -5.03 9.81 -4.20
N LYS A 135 -5.32 11.11 -4.12
CA LYS A 135 -6.69 11.66 -4.09
C LYS A 135 -7.57 11.12 -5.22
N ARG A 136 -7.00 10.72 -6.36
CA ARG A 136 -7.74 10.27 -7.55
C ARG A 136 -8.16 8.80 -7.52
N TYR A 137 -7.50 7.97 -6.72
CA TYR A 137 -7.81 6.54 -6.60
C TYR A 137 -8.13 6.10 -5.17
N PHE A 138 -7.85 6.93 -4.16
CA PHE A 138 -7.98 6.57 -2.75
C PHE A 138 -9.33 5.93 -2.43
N TYR A 139 -10.46 6.58 -2.74
CA TYR A 139 -11.76 6.05 -2.32
C TYR A 139 -12.09 4.71 -2.99
N SER A 140 -11.87 4.57 -4.29
CA SER A 140 -12.15 3.32 -5.00
C SER A 140 -11.24 2.19 -4.54
N PHE A 141 -9.95 2.48 -4.39
CA PHE A 141 -8.95 1.50 -3.99
C PHE A 141 -9.05 1.12 -2.51
N TYR A 142 -9.17 2.10 -1.60
CA TYR A 142 -9.35 1.85 -0.18
C TYR A 142 -10.66 1.09 0.10
N ASN A 143 -11.75 1.45 -0.57
CA ASN A 143 -13.00 0.69 -0.45
C ASN A 143 -12.85 -0.74 -0.98
N PHE A 144 -12.10 -0.96 -2.06
CA PHE A 144 -11.79 -2.30 -2.55
C PHE A 144 -11.05 -3.11 -1.47
N LEU A 145 -10.00 -2.57 -0.86
CA LEU A 145 -9.26 -3.22 0.21
C LEU A 145 -10.15 -3.52 1.44
N CYS A 146 -10.97 -2.57 1.86
CA CYS A 146 -11.89 -2.73 2.99
C CYS A 146 -12.93 -3.84 2.80
N LYS A 147 -13.34 -4.14 1.56
CA LYS A 147 -14.28 -5.24 1.29
C LYS A 147 -13.75 -6.61 1.72
N TYR A 148 -12.44 -6.80 1.65
CA TYR A 148 -11.80 -8.05 2.05
C TYR A 148 -11.44 -8.09 3.55
N SER A 149 -11.29 -6.93 4.20
CA SER A 149 -10.97 -6.85 5.64
C SER A 149 -12.18 -7.06 6.56
N HIS A 150 -13.40 -6.87 6.05
CA HIS A 150 -14.63 -7.00 6.83
C HIS A 150 -15.50 -8.12 6.26
N CYS A 151 -16.33 -8.76 7.09
CA CYS A 151 -17.31 -9.71 6.59
C CYS A 151 -18.29 -8.98 5.65
N ASN A 152 -18.13 -9.20 4.35
CA ASN A 152 -18.82 -8.45 3.33
C ASN A 152 -19.30 -9.39 2.22
N PHE A 153 -20.60 -9.47 2.03
CA PHE A 153 -21.20 -10.37 1.05
C PHE A 153 -20.80 -10.06 -0.40
N SER A 154 -20.27 -8.86 -0.68
CA SER A 154 -19.79 -8.50 -2.03
C SER A 154 -18.54 -9.28 -2.47
N THR A 155 -17.84 -9.96 -1.57
CA THR A 155 -16.72 -10.86 -1.89
C THR A 155 -17.12 -12.33 -1.93
N LEU A 156 -18.42 -12.65 -1.79
CA LEU A 156 -18.93 -14.03 -1.75
C LEU A 156 -18.42 -14.88 -2.90
N ASP A 157 -18.40 -14.33 -4.13
CA ASP A 157 -17.99 -15.09 -5.30
C ASP A 157 -16.60 -15.68 -5.10
N ASP A 158 -15.69 -14.98 -4.43
CA ASP A 158 -14.33 -15.46 -4.18
C ASP A 158 -14.26 -16.72 -3.31
N TYR A 159 -15.32 -17.03 -2.57
CA TYR A 159 -15.41 -18.19 -1.67
C TYR A 159 -16.41 -19.26 -2.14
N VAL A 160 -17.03 -19.10 -3.31
CA VAL A 160 -18.02 -20.05 -3.84
C VAL A 160 -17.56 -20.67 -5.15
N HIS A 161 -17.67 -22.00 -5.23
CA HIS A 161 -17.46 -22.77 -6.46
C HIS A 161 -18.67 -23.69 -6.70
N GLY A 162 -19.38 -23.45 -7.79
CA GLY A 162 -20.69 -24.07 -8.01
C GLY A 162 -21.68 -23.61 -6.94
N ASN A 163 -22.25 -24.56 -6.19
CA ASN A 163 -23.23 -24.30 -5.13
C ASN A 163 -22.67 -24.46 -3.71
N HIS A 164 -21.34 -24.51 -3.55
CA HIS A 164 -20.69 -24.77 -2.27
C HIS A 164 -19.61 -23.75 -1.94
N PHE A 165 -19.41 -23.50 -0.65
CA PHE A 165 -18.25 -22.76 -0.16
C PHE A 165 -16.98 -23.57 -0.37
N THR A 166 -15.89 -22.89 -0.68
CA THR A 166 -14.57 -23.49 -0.86
C THR A 166 -13.46 -22.61 -0.30
N LEU A 167 -12.37 -23.25 0.11
CA LEU A 167 -11.14 -22.61 0.54
C LEU A 167 -10.08 -22.59 -0.57
N THR A 168 -10.33 -23.23 -1.71
CA THR A 168 -9.33 -23.47 -2.76
C THR A 168 -9.55 -22.65 -4.03
N LYS A 169 -10.62 -21.85 -4.10
CA LYS A 169 -10.86 -20.98 -5.26
C LYS A 169 -9.81 -19.89 -5.30
N GLN A 170 -9.09 -19.83 -6.41
CA GLN A 170 -8.11 -18.78 -6.68
C GLN A 170 -8.73 -17.71 -7.57
N SER A 171 -9.29 -16.67 -6.95
CA SER A 171 -9.80 -15.50 -7.68
C SER A 171 -8.69 -14.49 -7.92
N HIS A 172 -8.45 -14.15 -9.19
CA HIS A 172 -7.62 -13.02 -9.62
C HIS A 172 -6.18 -12.97 -9.07
N PRO A 173 -5.41 -14.08 -9.07
CA PRO A 173 -4.06 -14.13 -8.47
C PRO A 173 -3.12 -13.02 -8.94
N LEU A 174 -3.03 -12.81 -10.27
CA LEU A 174 -2.17 -11.78 -10.86
C LEU A 174 -2.54 -10.36 -10.41
N PHE A 175 -3.84 -10.08 -10.27
CA PHE A 175 -4.31 -8.77 -9.82
C PHE A 175 -3.97 -8.55 -8.34
N ILE A 176 -4.09 -9.58 -7.52
CA ILE A 176 -3.78 -9.51 -6.09
C ILE A 176 -2.27 -9.30 -5.86
N GLN A 177 -1.42 -9.99 -6.62
CA GLN A 177 0.02 -9.73 -6.62
C GLN A 177 0.34 -8.28 -7.04
N LEU A 178 -0.35 -7.77 -8.07
CA LEU A 178 -0.20 -6.38 -8.52
C LEU A 178 -0.61 -5.38 -7.43
N ILE A 179 -1.70 -5.64 -6.69
CA ILE A 179 -2.15 -4.79 -5.58
C ILE A 179 -1.12 -4.79 -4.45
N LEU A 180 -0.63 -5.96 -4.04
CA LEU A 180 0.42 -6.08 -3.03
C LEU A 180 1.68 -5.30 -3.43
N LEU A 181 2.13 -5.52 -4.67
CA LEU A 181 3.29 -4.84 -5.22
C LEU A 181 3.08 -3.32 -5.24
N PHE A 182 1.93 -2.85 -5.72
CA PHE A 182 1.59 -1.42 -5.74
C PHE A 182 1.68 -0.78 -4.35
N CYS A 183 1.05 -1.38 -3.35
CA CYS A 183 1.10 -0.88 -1.98
C CYS A 183 2.54 -0.82 -1.44
N PHE A 184 3.32 -1.89 -1.66
CA PHE A 184 4.66 -1.96 -1.13
C PHE A 184 5.63 -1.03 -1.86
N THR A 185 5.57 -0.94 -3.19
CA THR A 185 6.36 0.00 -4.00
C THR A 185 6.16 1.44 -3.53
N LYS A 186 4.91 1.84 -3.26
CA LYS A 186 4.59 3.18 -2.79
C LYS A 186 5.17 3.45 -1.40
N LEU A 187 5.08 2.50 -0.48
CA LEU A 187 5.71 2.59 0.84
C LEU A 187 7.23 2.65 0.72
N TYR A 188 7.83 1.79 -0.10
CA TYR A 188 9.27 1.67 -0.32
C TYR A 188 9.87 2.96 -0.89
N GLU A 189 9.22 3.53 -1.90
CA GLU A 189 9.65 4.81 -2.49
C GLU A 189 9.61 5.94 -1.45
N VAL A 190 8.51 6.02 -0.70
CA VAL A 190 8.32 7.02 0.34
C VAL A 190 9.36 6.83 1.45
N THR A 191 9.69 5.63 1.91
CA THR A 191 10.67 5.49 3.00
C THR A 191 12.13 5.64 2.55
N LEU A 192 12.55 4.96 1.48
CA LEU A 192 13.98 4.73 1.20
C LEU A 192 14.65 5.76 0.30
N PHE A 193 13.88 6.49 -0.51
CA PHE A 193 14.44 7.46 -1.47
C PHE A 193 14.41 8.89 -0.91
N ARG A 194 14.78 9.02 0.38
CA ARG A 194 14.89 10.28 1.11
C ARG A 194 16.34 10.46 1.60
N GLU A 195 16.81 11.70 1.67
CA GLU A 195 18.04 12.04 2.42
C GLU A 195 17.90 11.56 3.88
N PRO A 196 18.94 10.96 4.51
CA PRO A 196 20.36 10.87 4.11
C PRO A 196 20.75 9.56 3.39
N HIS A 197 19.80 8.73 2.93
CA HIS A 197 20.10 7.37 2.44
C HIS A 197 20.57 7.29 0.97
N LYS A 198 21.14 8.36 0.41
CA LYS A 198 21.53 8.41 -1.02
C LYS A 198 22.50 7.30 -1.45
N GLU A 199 23.42 6.88 -0.57
CA GLU A 199 24.39 5.81 -0.90
C GLU A 199 23.74 4.42 -0.92
N VAL A 200 22.73 4.20 -0.09
CA VAL A 200 21.91 2.99 -0.10
C VAL A 200 21.02 2.98 -1.35
N SER A 201 20.52 4.14 -1.78
CA SER A 201 19.50 4.23 -2.84
C SER A 201 19.89 3.57 -4.17
N GLN A 202 21.16 3.58 -4.60
CA GLN A 202 21.57 2.98 -5.87
C GLN A 202 21.29 1.47 -5.99
N ALA A 203 21.51 0.70 -4.92
CA ALA A 203 21.21 -0.74 -4.90
C ALA A 203 19.70 -1.03 -4.88
N TYR A 204 18.89 -0.03 -4.54
CA TYR A 204 17.45 -0.12 -4.33
C TYR A 204 16.68 0.49 -5.52
N THR A 205 17.35 1.32 -6.35
CA THR A 205 16.80 1.95 -7.56
C THR A 205 16.39 0.91 -8.59
N SER A 206 17.25 -0.07 -8.88
CA SER A 206 17.01 -1.04 -9.97
C SER A 206 15.71 -1.84 -9.77
N ILE A 207 15.46 -2.31 -8.55
CA ILE A 207 14.24 -3.04 -8.22
C ILE A 207 13.01 -2.13 -8.27
N LEU A 208 13.16 -0.87 -7.83
CA LEU A 208 12.08 0.11 -7.89
C LEU A 208 11.70 0.45 -9.34
N GLU A 209 12.69 0.73 -10.20
CA GLU A 209 12.46 0.96 -11.63
C GLU A 209 11.77 -0.24 -12.29
N THR A 210 12.28 -1.45 -12.05
CA THR A 210 11.72 -2.69 -12.59
C THR A 210 10.28 -2.86 -12.15
N SER A 211 10.03 -2.69 -10.85
CA SER A 211 8.69 -2.73 -10.26
C SER A 211 7.73 -1.73 -10.92
N LEU A 212 8.16 -0.48 -11.11
CA LEU A 212 7.33 0.57 -11.73
C LEU A 212 6.98 0.25 -13.19
N LYS A 213 7.95 -0.26 -13.98
CA LYS A 213 7.75 -0.64 -15.39
C LYS A 213 6.76 -1.80 -15.53
N VAL A 214 6.91 -2.84 -14.71
CA VAL A 214 6.01 -4.01 -14.70
C VAL A 214 4.61 -3.59 -14.28
N GLN A 215 4.48 -2.79 -13.22
CA GLN A 215 3.17 -2.29 -12.77
C GLN A 215 2.48 -1.41 -13.81
N GLN A 216 3.20 -0.49 -14.47
CA GLN A 216 2.62 0.32 -15.55
C GLN A 216 2.04 -0.56 -16.66
N THR A 217 2.81 -1.56 -17.08
CA THR A 217 2.42 -2.50 -18.14
C THR A 217 1.16 -3.27 -17.74
N LEU A 218 1.17 -3.89 -16.55
CA LEU A 218 0.05 -4.68 -16.07
C LEU A 218 -1.20 -3.83 -15.82
N LEU A 219 -1.07 -2.65 -15.21
CA LEU A 219 -2.21 -1.75 -15.01
C LEU A 219 -2.83 -1.33 -16.35
N LYS A 220 -2.02 -1.07 -17.39
CA LYS A 220 -2.50 -0.79 -18.75
C LYS A 220 -3.22 -2.02 -19.35
N GLN A 221 -2.67 -3.22 -19.18
CA GLN A 221 -3.32 -4.46 -19.63
C GLN A 221 -4.66 -4.70 -18.93
N PHE A 222 -4.74 -4.54 -17.60
CA PHE A 222 -6.01 -4.64 -16.86
C PHE A 222 -7.00 -3.54 -17.26
N GLU A 223 -6.52 -2.32 -17.51
CA GLU A 223 -7.33 -1.20 -18.02
C GLU A 223 -7.96 -1.53 -19.38
N ILE A 224 -7.22 -2.21 -20.28
CA ILE A 224 -7.68 -2.64 -21.61
C ILE A 224 -8.59 -3.87 -21.52
N GLY A 225 -8.26 -4.83 -20.66
CA GLY A 225 -8.98 -6.10 -20.48
C GLY A 225 -10.38 -5.96 -19.86
N CYS A 226 -10.67 -4.80 -19.26
CA CYS A 226 -12.01 -4.38 -18.87
C CYS A 226 -12.97 -4.41 -20.10
N SER A 227 -13.72 -5.51 -20.26
CA SER A 227 -14.43 -5.90 -21.48
C SER A 227 -15.82 -5.25 -21.63
N LYS A 228 -16.44 -5.39 -22.81
CA LYS A 228 -17.85 -5.03 -23.07
C LYS A 228 -18.78 -6.02 -22.37
N VAL A 229 -19.13 -5.70 -21.13
CA VAL A 229 -20.19 -6.36 -20.37
C VAL A 229 -21.55 -5.80 -20.78
N SER A 230 -22.58 -6.64 -20.81
CA SER A 230 -23.94 -6.28 -21.27
C SER A 230 -24.87 -5.83 -20.16
N SER A 231 -24.62 -6.25 -18.91
CA SER A 231 -25.41 -5.84 -17.75
C SER A 231 -25.08 -4.40 -17.35
N PRO A 232 -26.07 -3.49 -17.16
CA PRO A 232 -25.83 -2.12 -16.69
C PRO A 232 -25.00 -2.04 -15.40
N PHE A 233 -25.21 -2.98 -14.48
CA PHE A 233 -24.46 -3.07 -13.23
C PHE A 233 -22.99 -3.40 -13.47
N LEU A 234 -22.71 -4.39 -14.32
CA LEU A 234 -21.34 -4.76 -14.68
C LEU A 234 -20.64 -3.64 -15.45
N ILE A 235 -21.35 -2.95 -16.36
CA ILE A 235 -20.81 -1.79 -17.10
C ILE A 235 -20.31 -0.73 -16.11
N PHE A 236 -21.12 -0.42 -15.10
CA PHE A 236 -20.74 0.55 -14.07
C PHE A 236 -19.50 0.08 -13.28
N GLN A 237 -19.48 -1.17 -12.81
CA GLN A 237 -18.34 -1.72 -12.08
C GLN A 237 -17.05 -1.71 -12.91
N THR A 238 -17.12 -2.14 -14.17
CA THR A 238 -15.98 -2.13 -15.09
C THR A 238 -15.48 -0.71 -15.35
N LYS A 239 -16.37 0.28 -15.45
CA LYS A 239 -16.01 1.70 -15.61
C LYS A 239 -15.27 2.24 -14.39
N GLU A 240 -15.74 1.94 -13.18
CA GLU A 240 -15.09 2.38 -11.94
C GLU A 240 -13.73 1.70 -11.73
N MET A 241 -13.63 0.39 -12.03
CA MET A 241 -12.35 -0.34 -12.02
C MET A 241 -11.36 0.30 -13.00
N LYS A 242 -11.78 0.57 -14.24
CA LYS A 242 -10.94 1.22 -15.25
C LYS A 242 -10.43 2.59 -14.81
N ARG A 243 -11.29 3.40 -14.19
CA ARG A 243 -10.92 4.71 -13.62
C ARG A 243 -9.88 4.58 -12.51
N MET A 244 -10.08 3.63 -11.59
CA MET A 244 -9.13 3.34 -10.52
C MET A 244 -7.77 2.92 -11.06
N LEU A 245 -7.72 1.91 -11.94
CA LEU A 245 -6.47 1.41 -12.54
C LEU A 245 -5.70 2.51 -13.28
N LYS A 246 -6.41 3.33 -14.07
CA LYS A 246 -5.80 4.47 -14.76
C LYS A 246 -5.23 5.51 -13.79
N ALA A 247 -5.94 5.79 -12.69
CA ALA A 247 -5.48 6.73 -11.68
C ALA A 247 -4.27 6.18 -10.89
N MET A 248 -4.28 4.90 -10.53
CA MET A 248 -3.15 4.21 -9.90
C MET A 248 -1.92 4.24 -10.82
N ARG A 249 -2.08 3.89 -12.11
CA ARG A 249 -0.99 3.93 -13.10
C ARG A 249 -0.36 5.31 -13.20
N LYS A 250 -1.18 6.36 -13.29
CA LYS A 250 -0.70 7.75 -13.32
C LYS A 250 0.00 8.20 -12.03
N SER A 251 -0.34 7.57 -10.90
CA SER A 251 0.29 7.86 -9.60
C SER A 251 1.69 7.28 -9.46
N LEU A 252 2.04 6.26 -10.26
CA LEU A 252 3.39 5.69 -10.28
C LEU A 252 4.44 6.71 -10.77
N SER A 253 4.05 7.60 -11.68
CA SER A 253 4.90 8.71 -12.16
C SER A 253 4.77 9.98 -11.32
N GLU A 254 4.25 9.91 -10.08
CA GLU A 254 4.37 11.04 -9.14
C GLU A 254 5.78 11.09 -8.56
N PRO A 255 6.41 12.28 -8.44
CA PRO A 255 7.65 12.42 -7.69
C PRO A 255 7.34 12.36 -6.19
N LEU A 256 7.34 11.15 -5.61
CA LEU A 256 7.17 10.99 -4.15
C LEU A 256 8.50 11.15 -3.42
N SER A 257 9.60 11.00 -4.14
CA SER A 257 10.98 11.01 -3.67
C SER A 257 11.90 11.74 -4.66
N ASP A 258 13.20 11.80 -4.36
CA ASP A 258 14.22 12.42 -5.22
C ASP A 258 14.58 11.59 -6.45
N MET A 259 13.90 10.44 -6.66
CA MET A 259 14.18 9.56 -7.80
C MET A 259 13.68 10.16 -9.12
N ASN A 260 14.56 10.21 -10.12
CA ASN A 260 14.17 10.55 -11.49
C ASN A 260 13.34 9.39 -12.08
N LYS A 261 12.15 9.71 -12.63
CA LYS A 261 11.20 8.76 -13.23
C LYS A 261 10.99 8.94 -14.73
N ASP A 262 11.89 9.63 -15.42
CA ASP A 262 11.77 9.95 -16.86
C ASP A 262 11.68 8.68 -17.72
N PHE A 263 12.28 7.58 -17.28
CA PHE A 263 12.18 6.25 -17.92
C PHE A 263 10.74 5.72 -18.03
N LEU A 264 9.78 6.27 -17.28
CA LEU A 264 8.36 5.93 -17.38
C LEU A 264 7.65 6.65 -18.54
N HIS A 265 8.21 7.76 -19.05
CA HIS A 265 7.65 8.48 -20.19
C HIS A 265 8.01 7.82 -21.53
N GLU A 266 9.20 7.20 -21.62
CA GLU A 266 9.62 6.43 -22.80
C GLU A 266 8.69 5.25 -23.11
N LEU A 267 8.05 4.68 -22.08
CA LEU A 267 7.05 3.62 -22.21
C LEU A 267 5.69 4.13 -22.71
N GLU A 268 5.40 5.42 -22.59
CA GLU A 268 4.18 6.04 -23.10
C GLU A 268 4.30 6.46 -24.57
N GLU A 269 5.53 6.69 -25.08
CA GLU A 269 5.79 7.17 -26.44
C GLU A 269 6.06 6.05 -27.47
N HIS A 270 6.45 4.85 -27.04
CA HIS A 270 6.79 3.72 -27.92
C HIS A 270 5.68 2.66 -28.10
N GLN A 271 4.43 2.93 -27.72
CA GLN A 271 3.30 1.98 -27.83
C GLN A 271 1.94 2.66 -28.00
#